data_AF-A0AA88H8L3-F1
#
_entry.id   AF-A0AA88H8L3-F1
#
_cell.length_a   1.000
_cell.length_b   1.000
_cell.length_c   1.000
_cell.angle_alpha   90.00
_cell.angle_beta   90.00
_cell.angle_gamma   90.00
#
_symmetry.space_group_name_H-M   'P 1'
#
loop_
_entity.id
_entity.type
_entity.pdbx_description
1 polymer ?
#
loop_
_entity_poly.entity_id
_entity_poly.type
_entity_poly.pdbx_seq_one_letter_code
_entity_poly.pdbx_strand_id
1 'polypeptide(L)'
;MVEKKLTENLNTKAVLAAISSGMGQFQLEEVFRLMDLPAVSQKIFKRTERLLGQKWKEDLDNVIQVNGKEAQDLAISDGRISEDGIPYTRVILDAGWDKRTKGHDYNAKAGYAIIFDYYTQKVLFVSSRNKFCYICSCARTKKVPPPDHFCYLNWNGSSSGMEQDMMVEGFVLSTLIHRLRYLEFIGDGDSSVHQPLIERVTYGKQIVKHECSNHVTKNFTGDLYSLAKNKNQLSKS
;
A
#
# COMPACT_ATOMS: atom_id res chain seq x y z
N MET A 1 -1.90 -5.95 32.36
CA MET A 1 -2.77 -4.93 33.02
C MET A 1 -2.81 -3.58 32.26
N VAL A 2 -1.75 -3.17 31.56
CA VAL A 2 -1.71 -1.89 30.83
C VAL A 2 -2.55 -1.90 29.53
N GLU A 3 -2.53 -3.00 28.77
CA GLU A 3 -3.31 -3.12 27.53
C GLU A 3 -4.83 -3.13 27.75
N LYS A 4 -5.30 -3.79 28.81
CA LYS A 4 -6.74 -3.86 29.15
C LYS A 4 -7.33 -2.47 29.48
N LYS A 5 -6.55 -1.57 30.08
CA LYS A 5 -6.99 -0.22 30.45
C LYS A 5 -7.12 0.73 29.25
N LEU A 6 -6.42 0.48 28.15
CA LEU A 6 -6.39 1.40 27.00
C LEU A 6 -7.62 1.24 26.10
N THR A 7 -8.11 0.00 25.93
CA THR A 7 -9.30 -0.36 25.12
C THR A 7 -10.63 -0.15 25.85
N GLU A 8 -10.60 0.03 27.17
CA GLU A 8 -11.82 0.22 27.99
C GLU A 8 -12.25 1.70 28.10
N ASN A 9 -11.38 2.67 27.79
CA ASN A 9 -11.73 4.09 27.91
C ASN A 9 -12.66 4.54 26.76
N LEU A 10 -13.77 5.21 27.12
CA LEU A 10 -14.76 5.77 26.18
C LEU A 10 -14.11 6.61 25.07
N ASN A 11 -13.10 7.42 25.41
CA ASN A 11 -12.39 8.25 24.43
C ASN A 11 -11.65 7.40 23.39
N THR A 12 -11.04 6.27 23.78
CA THR A 12 -10.39 5.37 22.83
C THR A 12 -11.38 4.78 21.86
N LYS A 13 -12.54 4.31 22.36
CA LYS A 13 -13.61 3.75 21.53
C LYS A 13 -14.21 4.79 20.60
N ALA A 14 -14.41 6.02 21.07
CA ALA A 14 -14.93 7.12 20.27
C ALA A 14 -13.97 7.50 19.12
N VAL A 15 -12.67 7.61 19.42
CA VAL A 15 -11.66 7.88 18.39
C VAL A 15 -11.54 6.71 17.40
N LEU A 16 -11.57 5.47 17.89
CA LEU A 16 -11.60 4.28 17.04
C LEU A 16 -12.79 4.31 16.08
N ALA A 17 -14.00 4.53 16.60
CA ALA A 17 -15.22 4.62 15.80
C ALA A 17 -15.14 5.74 14.76
N ALA A 18 -14.61 6.91 15.15
CA ALA A 18 -14.41 8.03 14.24
C ALA A 18 -13.48 7.65 13.08
N ILE A 19 -12.28 7.15 13.38
CA ILE A 19 -11.28 6.79 12.36
C ILE A 19 -11.81 5.69 11.44
N SER A 20 -12.44 4.65 11.99
CA SER A 20 -13.03 3.56 11.20
C SER A 20 -14.17 4.03 10.29
N SER A 21 -14.84 5.13 10.63
CA SER A 21 -15.91 5.73 9.83
C SER A 21 -15.42 6.84 8.89
N GLY A 22 -14.10 7.06 8.80
CA GLY A 22 -13.52 8.14 7.98
C GLY A 22 -13.72 9.54 8.56
N MET A 23 -14.05 9.66 9.85
CA MET A 23 -14.25 10.93 10.54
C MET A 23 -12.95 11.46 11.15
N GLY A 24 -12.75 12.78 11.05
CA GLY A 24 -11.75 13.52 11.81
C GLY A 24 -12.26 13.95 13.19
N GLN A 25 -11.37 14.58 13.96
CA GLN A 25 -11.70 15.04 15.32
C GLN A 25 -12.86 16.05 15.35
N PHE A 26 -12.92 17.00 14.40
CA PHE A 26 -13.99 17.99 14.37
C PHE A 26 -15.37 17.36 14.16
N GLN A 27 -15.47 16.35 13.29
CA GLN A 27 -16.72 15.64 13.06
C GLN A 27 -17.12 14.81 14.30
N LEU A 28 -16.14 14.21 15.00
CA LEU A 28 -16.41 13.53 16.26
C LEU A 28 -16.91 14.51 17.34
N GLU A 29 -16.34 15.72 17.37
CA GLU A 29 -16.77 16.79 18.27
C GLU A 29 -18.19 17.28 17.97
N GLU A 30 -18.58 17.40 16.70
CA GLU A 30 -19.97 17.71 16.31
C GLU A 30 -20.95 16.64 16.82
N VAL A 31 -20.62 15.36 16.61
CA VAL A 31 -21.45 14.24 17.10
C VAL A 31 -21.60 14.27 18.61
N PHE A 32 -20.51 14.55 19.34
CA PHE A 32 -20.55 14.64 20.80
C PHE A 32 -21.40 15.82 21.28
N ARG A 33 -21.27 16.98 20.65
CA ARG A 33 -22.08 18.17 20.95
C ARG A 33 -23.58 17.94 20.72
N LEU A 34 -23.95 17.24 19.65
CA LEU A 34 -25.36 16.91 19.36
C LEU A 34 -25.98 15.98 20.43
N MET A 35 -25.16 15.18 21.10
CA MET A 35 -25.57 14.31 22.20
C MET A 35 -25.41 14.94 23.58
N ASP A 36 -25.07 16.23 23.65
CA ASP A 36 -24.75 16.94 24.90
C ASP A 36 -23.63 16.27 25.72
N LEU A 37 -22.63 15.71 25.03
CA LEU A 37 -21.46 15.06 25.61
C LEU A 37 -20.20 15.94 25.49
N PRO A 38 -19.29 15.88 26.49
CA PRO A 38 -18.03 16.62 26.43
C PRO A 38 -17.11 16.06 25.34
N ALA A 39 -16.71 16.91 24.39
CA ALA A 39 -15.93 16.52 23.21
C ALA A 39 -14.51 16.04 23.53
N VAL A 40 -14.01 15.12 22.72
CA VAL A 40 -12.60 14.68 22.76
C VAL A 40 -11.70 15.78 22.21
N SER A 41 -10.79 16.31 23.04
CA SER A 41 -9.84 17.34 22.61
C SER A 41 -8.91 16.84 21.50
N GLN A 42 -8.47 17.76 20.63
CA GLN A 42 -7.52 17.46 19.54
C GLN A 42 -6.24 16.76 20.02
N LYS A 43 -5.74 17.15 21.20
CA LYS A 43 -4.54 16.54 21.81
C LYS A 43 -4.77 15.06 22.17
N ILE A 44 -5.93 14.75 22.76
CA ILE A 44 -6.30 13.37 23.10
C ILE A 44 -6.54 12.58 21.82
N PHE A 45 -7.30 13.13 20.88
CA PHE A 45 -7.58 12.48 19.59
C PHE A 45 -6.30 12.06 18.88
N LYS A 46 -5.34 12.99 18.70
CA LYS A 46 -4.07 12.69 18.02
C LYS A 46 -3.17 11.73 18.78
N ARG A 47 -3.20 11.74 20.11
CA ARG A 47 -2.48 10.72 20.90
C ARG A 47 -3.10 9.34 20.69
N THR A 48 -4.42 9.24 20.76
CA THR A 48 -5.14 7.98 20.60
C THR A 48 -5.03 7.43 19.17
N GLU A 49 -5.17 8.28 18.15
CA GLU A 49 -4.97 7.93 16.74
C GLU A 49 -3.61 7.28 16.51
N ARG A 50 -2.54 7.83 17.09
CA ARG A 50 -1.18 7.26 17.00
C ARG A 50 -1.06 5.91 17.69
N LEU A 51 -1.63 5.79 18.89
CA LEU A 51 -1.62 4.53 19.65
C LEU A 51 -2.37 3.42 18.89
N LEU A 52 -3.54 3.75 18.33
CA LEU A 52 -4.31 2.83 17.50
C LEU A 52 -3.53 2.43 16.25
N GLY A 53 -2.90 3.39 15.56
CA GLY A 53 -2.10 3.13 14.37
C GLY A 53 -0.89 2.21 14.64
N GLN A 54 -0.21 2.37 15.77
CA GLN A 54 0.88 1.47 16.18
C GLN A 54 0.37 0.04 16.39
N LYS A 55 -0.73 -0.10 17.13
CA LYS A 55 -1.33 -1.41 17.39
C LYS A 55 -1.81 -2.09 16.10
N TRP A 56 -2.46 -1.35 15.20
CA TRP A 56 -2.87 -1.89 13.90
C TRP A 56 -1.70 -2.34 13.05
N LYS A 57 -0.56 -1.65 13.13
CA LYS A 57 0.65 -2.08 12.43
C LYS A 57 1.18 -3.40 13.01
N GLU A 58 1.26 -3.52 14.33
CA GLU A 58 1.67 -4.76 15.00
C GLU A 58 0.73 -5.93 14.64
N ASP A 59 -0.59 -5.69 14.66
CA ASP A 59 -1.59 -6.69 14.27
C ASP A 59 -1.45 -7.08 12.79
N LEU A 60 -1.20 -6.10 11.90
CA LEU A 60 -0.97 -6.34 10.47
C LEU A 60 0.29 -7.17 10.23
N ASP A 61 1.40 -6.87 10.91
CA ASP A 61 2.65 -7.61 10.79
C ASP A 61 2.46 -9.08 11.22
N ASN A 62 1.69 -9.33 12.27
CA ASN A 62 1.31 -10.69 12.69
C ASN A 62 0.46 -11.42 11.64
N VAL A 63 -0.55 -10.75 11.09
CA VAL A 63 -1.40 -11.30 10.03
C VAL A 63 -0.58 -11.65 8.79
N ILE A 64 0.34 -10.77 8.38
CA ILE A 64 1.23 -10.99 7.23
C ILE A 64 2.11 -12.24 7.45
N GLN A 65 2.66 -12.43 8.64
CA GLN A 65 3.47 -13.63 8.95
C GLN A 65 2.64 -14.92 8.88
N VAL A 66 1.43 -14.91 9.45
CA VAL A 66 0.53 -16.07 9.42
C VAL A 66 0.14 -16.40 7.97
N ASN A 67 -0.24 -15.39 7.19
CA ASN A 67 -0.61 -15.55 5.79
C ASN A 67 0.57 -16.07 4.94
N GLY A 68 1.78 -15.57 5.19
CA GLY A 68 2.97 -16.02 4.50
C GLY A 68 3.31 -17.48 4.76
N LYS A 69 3.15 -17.95 6.01
CA LYS A 69 3.30 -19.36 6.34
C LYS A 69 2.25 -20.23 5.64
N GLU A 70 1.00 -19.81 5.61
CA GLU A 70 -0.07 -20.54 4.91
C GLU A 70 0.20 -20.64 3.41
N ALA A 71 0.63 -19.54 2.77
CA ALA A 71 1.03 -19.54 1.36
C ALA A 71 2.23 -20.46 1.11
N GLN A 72 3.19 -20.50 2.04
CA GLN A 72 4.34 -21.41 1.99
C GLN A 72 3.90 -22.87 2.07
N ASP A 73 3.09 -23.23 3.07
CA ASP A 73 2.61 -24.59 3.29
C ASP A 73 1.81 -25.08 2.07
N LEU A 74 0.97 -24.22 1.48
CA LEU A 74 0.22 -24.50 0.26
C LEU A 74 1.13 -24.66 -0.97
N ALA A 75 2.19 -23.85 -1.09
CA ALA A 75 3.17 -24.03 -2.17
C ALA A 75 3.89 -25.39 -2.06
N ILE A 76 4.23 -25.81 -0.84
CA ILE A 76 4.86 -27.12 -0.60
C ILE A 76 3.89 -28.26 -0.92
N SER A 77 2.63 -28.19 -0.48
CA SER A 77 1.64 -29.23 -0.76
C SER A 77 1.36 -29.41 -2.25
N ASP A 78 1.39 -28.30 -3.00
CA ASP A 78 1.16 -28.30 -4.44
C ASP A 78 2.42 -28.66 -5.25
N GLY A 79 3.54 -28.92 -4.60
CA GLY A 79 4.81 -29.23 -5.25
C GLY A 79 5.45 -28.04 -5.98
N ARG A 80 5.03 -26.80 -5.67
CA ARG A 80 5.62 -25.56 -6.22
C ARG A 80 6.95 -25.25 -5.53
N ILE A 81 7.98 -26.03 -5.88
CA ILE A 81 9.33 -25.91 -5.33
C ILE A 81 10.30 -25.56 -6.47
N SER A 82 11.12 -24.53 -6.25
CA SER A 82 12.18 -24.13 -7.19
C SER A 82 13.33 -25.15 -7.17
N GLU A 83 14.22 -25.10 -8.17
CA GLU A 83 15.35 -26.04 -8.31
C GLU A 83 16.28 -26.07 -7.08
N ASP A 84 16.35 -24.97 -6.34
CA ASP A 84 17.13 -24.83 -5.10
C ASP A 84 16.34 -25.16 -3.82
N GLY A 85 15.17 -25.78 -3.94
CA GLY A 85 14.37 -26.27 -2.82
C GLY A 85 13.52 -25.21 -2.12
N ILE A 86 13.51 -23.97 -2.61
CA ILE A 86 12.69 -22.90 -2.02
C ILE A 86 11.29 -22.91 -2.64
N PRO A 87 10.21 -22.92 -1.84
CA PRO A 87 8.86 -22.85 -2.37
C PRO A 87 8.62 -21.52 -3.07
N TYR A 88 7.72 -21.52 -4.05
CA TYR A 88 7.33 -20.31 -4.76
C TYR A 88 5.81 -20.20 -4.95
N THR A 89 5.36 -18.98 -5.15
CA THR A 89 3.96 -18.66 -5.41
C THR A 89 3.82 -17.62 -6.52
N ARG A 90 2.58 -17.45 -6.97
CA ARG A 90 2.13 -16.33 -7.79
C ARG A 90 1.53 -15.27 -6.88
N VAL A 91 1.82 -14.01 -7.15
CA VAL A 91 1.28 -12.87 -6.40
C VAL A 91 0.48 -11.91 -7.27
N ILE A 92 -0.38 -11.11 -6.64
CA ILE A 92 -1.08 -10.00 -7.27
C ILE A 92 -0.50 -8.72 -6.67
N LEU A 93 -0.08 -7.80 -7.54
CA LEU A 93 0.50 -6.53 -7.15
C LEU A 93 -0.54 -5.43 -7.35
N ASP A 94 -0.73 -4.59 -6.34
CA ASP A 94 -1.51 -3.37 -6.48
C ASP A 94 -0.85 -2.21 -5.76
N ALA A 95 -1.03 -1.01 -6.29
CA ALA A 95 -0.52 0.21 -5.71
C ALA A 95 -1.48 1.37 -5.93
N GLY A 96 -1.48 2.29 -4.96
CA GLY A 96 -2.32 3.46 -5.03
C GLY A 96 -1.59 4.70 -4.53
N TRP A 97 -2.12 5.85 -4.94
CA TRP A 97 -1.57 7.16 -4.62
C TRP A 97 -2.62 8.03 -3.96
N ASP A 98 -2.17 8.92 -3.07
CA ASP A 98 -3.03 9.89 -2.37
C ASP A 98 -3.67 10.92 -3.32
N LYS A 99 -3.02 11.15 -4.46
CA LYS A 99 -3.53 11.98 -5.54
C LYS A 99 -3.73 11.14 -6.79
N ARG A 100 -4.98 11.00 -7.23
CA ARG A 100 -5.30 10.36 -8.51
C ARG A 100 -5.21 11.38 -9.65
N THR A 101 -4.27 11.17 -10.55
CA THR A 101 -4.10 12.00 -11.76
C THR A 101 -3.87 11.08 -12.95
N LYS A 102 -4.91 10.85 -13.75
CA LYS A 102 -4.77 10.09 -14.99
C LYS A 102 -4.11 10.98 -16.04
N GLY A 103 -2.83 10.73 -16.36
CA GLY A 103 -2.17 11.30 -17.52
C GLY A 103 -1.75 12.78 -17.46
N HIS A 104 -1.85 13.44 -16.29
CA HIS A 104 -1.59 14.89 -16.20
C HIS A 104 -0.51 15.28 -15.19
N ASP A 105 -0.57 14.81 -13.93
CA ASP A 105 0.34 15.29 -12.88
C ASP A 105 0.84 14.14 -11.98
N TYR A 106 1.89 13.42 -12.37
CA TYR A 106 2.49 12.32 -11.58
C TYR A 106 3.23 12.80 -10.31
N ASN A 107 2.59 13.65 -9.50
CA ASN A 107 3.17 14.38 -8.36
C ASN A 107 2.53 14.04 -7.01
N ALA A 108 1.94 12.85 -6.88
CA ALA A 108 1.45 12.31 -5.62
C ALA A 108 2.51 12.43 -4.50
N LYS A 109 2.04 12.81 -3.30
CA LYS A 109 2.89 13.01 -2.13
C LYS A 109 3.03 11.74 -1.32
N ALA A 110 2.08 10.82 -1.45
CA ALA A 110 2.12 9.51 -0.81
C ALA A 110 1.68 8.42 -1.79
N GLY A 111 2.29 7.25 -1.66
CA GLY A 111 1.92 6.04 -2.36
C GLY A 111 1.93 4.85 -1.39
N TYR A 112 1.09 3.87 -1.66
CA TYR A 112 1.02 2.60 -0.95
C TYR A 112 1.07 1.45 -1.94
N ALA A 113 1.66 0.34 -1.53
CA ALA A 113 1.75 -0.88 -2.31
C ALA A 113 1.34 -2.07 -1.45
N ILE A 114 0.63 -3.01 -2.07
CA ILE A 114 0.14 -4.21 -1.43
C ILE A 114 0.45 -5.40 -2.34
N ILE A 115 0.88 -6.51 -1.73
CA ILE A 115 1.07 -7.79 -2.40
C ILE A 115 0.12 -8.80 -1.79
N PHE A 116 -0.66 -9.45 -2.64
CA PHE A 116 -1.52 -10.56 -2.26
C PHE A 116 -0.97 -11.86 -2.84
N ASP A 117 -1.10 -12.95 -2.09
CA ASP A 117 -0.90 -14.27 -2.63
C ASP A 117 -2.07 -14.64 -3.57
N TYR A 118 -1.77 -15.21 -4.73
CA TYR A 118 -2.80 -15.57 -5.71
C TYR A 118 -3.66 -16.75 -5.28
N TYR A 119 -3.14 -17.70 -4.50
CA TYR A 119 -3.87 -18.93 -4.19
C TYR A 119 -4.71 -18.78 -2.93
N THR A 120 -4.11 -18.26 -1.86
CA THR A 120 -4.78 -18.00 -0.59
C THR A 120 -5.60 -16.71 -0.58
N GLN A 121 -5.37 -15.81 -1.55
CA GLN A 121 -6.01 -14.49 -1.66
C GLN A 121 -5.75 -13.59 -0.43
N LYS A 122 -4.67 -13.86 0.30
CA LYS A 122 -4.31 -13.17 1.54
C LYS A 122 -3.15 -12.20 1.33
N VAL A 123 -3.12 -11.15 2.16
CA VAL A 123 -2.07 -10.14 2.10
C VAL A 123 -0.74 -10.72 2.60
N LEU A 124 0.31 -10.51 1.81
CA LEU A 124 1.68 -10.94 2.11
C LEU A 124 2.62 -9.76 2.41
N PHE A 125 2.25 -8.54 2.00
CA PHE A 125 3.06 -7.36 2.18
C PHE A 125 2.24 -6.08 2.03
N VAL A 126 2.55 -5.08 2.85
CA VAL A 126 2.02 -3.72 2.74
C VAL A 126 3.16 -2.74 3.03
N SER A 127 3.34 -1.73 2.19
CA SER A 127 4.32 -0.66 2.44
C SER A 127 3.80 0.68 1.93
N SER A 128 4.43 1.76 2.40
CA SER A 128 4.10 3.12 1.96
C SER A 128 5.34 3.98 1.77
N ARG A 129 5.23 4.95 0.86
CA ARG A 129 6.25 5.96 0.57
C ARG A 129 5.63 7.35 0.65
N ASN A 130 6.20 8.24 1.46
CA ASN A 130 5.72 9.59 1.66
C ASN A 130 6.83 10.62 1.41
N LYS A 131 6.51 11.63 0.61
CA LYS A 131 7.35 12.79 0.26
C LYS A 131 7.04 14.02 1.09
N PHE A 132 6.00 13.97 1.91
CA PHE A 132 5.52 15.13 2.64
C PHE A 132 5.33 14.83 4.12
N CYS A 133 5.88 15.71 4.94
CA CYS A 133 5.56 15.81 6.35
C CYS A 133 5.30 17.29 6.67
N TYR A 134 4.13 17.59 7.24
CA TYR A 134 3.74 18.96 7.56
C TYR A 134 4.71 19.62 8.54
N ILE A 135 5.12 18.90 9.60
CA ILE A 135 6.04 19.40 10.63
C ILE A 135 7.40 19.76 9.99
N CYS A 136 7.95 18.86 9.17
CA CYS A 136 9.18 19.11 8.42
C CYS A 136 9.04 20.26 7.42
N SER A 137 7.88 20.39 6.77
CA SER A 137 7.60 21.48 5.82
C SER A 137 7.62 22.83 6.55
N CYS A 138 6.93 22.95 7.68
CA CYS A 138 6.90 24.18 8.46
C CYS A 138 8.29 24.57 9.00
N ALA A 139 9.05 23.60 9.49
CA ALA A 139 10.42 23.83 9.98
C ALA A 139 11.32 24.37 8.86
N ARG A 140 11.22 23.78 7.65
CA ARG A 140 11.95 24.23 6.46
C ARG A 140 11.58 25.66 6.06
N THR A 141 10.29 25.99 6.02
CA THR A 141 9.83 27.35 5.73
C THR A 141 10.38 28.36 6.73
N LYS A 142 10.47 27.99 8.00
CA LYS A 142 10.99 28.83 9.09
C LYS A 142 12.53 28.80 9.20
N LYS A 143 13.22 27.99 8.41
CA LYS A 143 14.69 27.79 8.47
C LYS A 143 15.19 27.36 9.86
N VAL A 144 14.41 26.53 10.56
CA VAL A 144 14.76 25.96 11.87
C VAL A 144 14.78 24.43 11.79
N PRO A 145 15.53 23.73 12.67
CA PRO A 145 15.44 22.28 12.74
C PRO A 145 14.02 21.83 13.09
N PRO A 146 13.52 20.72 12.50
CA PRO A 146 12.21 20.20 12.85
C PRO A 146 12.22 19.74 14.32
N PRO A 147 11.15 20.03 15.08
CA PRO A 147 11.01 19.47 16.42
C PRO A 147 10.93 17.95 16.36
N ASP A 148 11.24 17.28 17.47
CA ASP A 148 11.09 15.83 17.57
C ASP A 148 9.63 15.42 17.32
N HIS A 149 9.46 14.46 16.41
CA HIS A 149 8.15 13.95 15.99
C HIS A 149 8.26 12.61 15.26
N PHE A 150 7.16 11.88 15.21
CA PHE A 150 7.00 10.73 14.32
C PHE A 150 6.91 11.21 12.87
N CYS A 151 8.04 11.18 12.18
CA CYS A 151 8.17 11.58 10.79
C CYS A 151 7.91 10.38 9.87
N TYR A 152 6.91 10.50 9.00
CA TYR A 152 6.62 9.49 7.98
C TYR A 152 7.32 9.76 6.64
N LEU A 153 8.14 10.82 6.55
CA LEU A 153 8.91 11.15 5.36
C LEU A 153 9.98 10.08 5.12
N ASN A 154 9.81 9.27 4.08
CA ASN A 154 10.71 8.16 3.76
C ASN A 154 10.98 8.03 2.25
N TRP A 155 10.58 9.03 1.45
CA TRP A 155 10.77 9.00 0.01
C TRP A 155 11.10 10.38 -0.57
N ASN A 156 12.06 10.42 -1.47
CA ASN A 156 12.52 11.63 -2.16
C ASN A 156 12.54 11.50 -3.70
N GLY A 157 12.14 10.35 -4.26
CA GLY A 157 12.14 10.07 -5.70
C GLY A 157 10.87 10.50 -6.44
N SER A 158 10.64 9.95 -7.65
CA SER A 158 9.42 10.19 -8.43
C SER A 158 8.20 9.49 -7.82
N SER A 159 6.98 9.82 -8.25
CA SER A 159 5.77 9.17 -7.71
C SER A 159 5.61 7.75 -8.27
N SER A 160 6.02 7.54 -9.53
CA SER A 160 6.10 6.21 -10.14
C SER A 160 7.16 5.32 -9.46
N GLY A 161 8.29 5.90 -9.06
CA GLY A 161 9.34 5.16 -8.37
C GLY A 161 8.93 4.64 -6.99
N MET A 162 7.87 5.19 -6.37
CA MET A 162 7.34 4.69 -5.09
C MET A 162 6.88 3.24 -5.22
N GLU A 163 6.10 2.93 -6.27
CA GLU A 163 5.60 1.59 -6.53
C GLU A 163 6.77 0.62 -6.76
N GLN A 164 7.70 0.99 -7.64
CA GLN A 164 8.88 0.17 -7.95
C GLN A 164 9.68 -0.16 -6.70
N ASP A 165 9.96 0.83 -5.85
CA ASP A 165 10.76 0.62 -4.64
C ASP A 165 10.05 -0.27 -3.60
N MET A 166 8.75 -0.06 -3.39
CA MET A 166 7.97 -0.89 -2.47
C MET A 166 7.79 -2.32 -2.98
N MET A 167 7.60 -2.51 -4.29
CA MET A 167 7.50 -3.87 -4.86
C MET A 167 8.82 -4.61 -4.73
N VAL A 168 9.95 -3.96 -5.01
CA VAL A 168 11.27 -4.58 -4.78
C VAL A 168 11.46 -4.92 -3.29
N GLU A 169 11.11 -4.02 -2.38
CA GLU A 169 11.15 -4.28 -0.93
C GLU A 169 10.34 -5.54 -0.57
N GLY A 170 9.10 -5.65 -1.05
CA GLY A 170 8.24 -6.81 -0.80
C GLY A 170 8.80 -8.13 -1.34
N PHE A 171 9.39 -8.13 -2.54
CA PHE A 171 9.98 -9.32 -3.15
C PHE A 171 11.30 -9.75 -2.49
N VAL A 172 12.08 -8.80 -1.97
CA VAL A 172 13.29 -9.11 -1.19
C VAL A 172 12.88 -9.71 0.17
N LEU A 173 11.93 -9.07 0.85
CA LEU A 173 11.48 -9.50 2.17
C LEU A 173 10.71 -10.83 2.16
N SER A 174 10.10 -11.23 1.05
CA SER A 174 9.37 -12.50 0.96
C SER A 174 10.24 -13.70 1.32
N THR A 175 11.49 -13.72 0.84
CA THR A 175 12.44 -14.79 1.16
C THR A 175 12.88 -14.79 2.62
N LEU A 176 12.95 -13.61 3.24
CA LEU A 176 13.39 -13.45 4.62
C LEU A 176 12.27 -13.80 5.62
N ILE A 177 11.08 -13.26 5.38
CA ILE A 177 9.95 -13.34 6.31
C ILE A 177 9.16 -14.63 6.10
N HIS A 178 8.87 -14.96 4.84
CA HIS A 178 7.95 -16.05 4.48
C HIS A 178 8.68 -17.30 3.99
N ARG A 179 10.00 -17.21 3.75
CA ARG A 179 10.80 -18.28 3.11
C ARG A 179 10.14 -18.77 1.82
N LEU A 180 9.58 -17.84 1.06
CA LEU A 180 8.76 -18.05 -0.12
C LEU A 180 9.20 -17.09 -1.23
N ARG A 181 9.33 -17.56 -2.47
CA ARG A 181 9.63 -16.72 -3.63
C ARG A 181 8.39 -16.33 -4.40
N TYR A 182 8.41 -15.13 -4.97
CA TYR A 182 7.36 -14.65 -5.87
C TYR A 182 7.85 -14.76 -7.31
N LEU A 183 7.67 -15.93 -7.94
CA LEU A 183 8.19 -16.16 -9.31
C LEU A 183 7.23 -15.69 -10.40
N GLU A 184 5.97 -15.50 -10.06
CA GLU A 184 4.97 -14.99 -10.99
C GLU A 184 4.22 -13.85 -10.33
N PHE A 185 3.91 -12.80 -11.09
CA PHE A 185 3.03 -11.76 -10.59
C PHE A 185 2.02 -11.29 -11.63
N ILE A 186 0.83 -10.93 -11.15
CA ILE A 186 -0.19 -10.25 -11.94
C ILE A 186 -0.11 -8.77 -11.58
N GLY A 187 0.10 -7.92 -12.57
CA GLY A 187 0.22 -6.48 -12.37
C GLY A 187 -0.57 -5.68 -13.41
N ASP A 188 -0.61 -4.36 -13.20
CA ASP A 188 -1.14 -3.43 -14.20
C ASP A 188 -0.23 -3.42 -15.46
N GLY A 189 -0.84 -3.17 -16.61
CA GLY A 189 -0.14 -3.11 -17.90
C GLY A 189 0.76 -1.90 -18.07
N ASP A 190 0.50 -0.82 -17.33
CA ASP A 190 1.36 0.36 -17.27
C ASP A 190 2.39 0.32 -16.11
N SER A 191 2.41 -0.77 -15.33
CA SER A 191 3.32 -0.91 -14.21
C SER A 191 4.76 -1.13 -14.70
N SER A 192 5.65 -0.26 -14.23
CA SER A 192 7.09 -0.27 -14.54
C SER A 192 7.92 -1.07 -13.52
N VAL A 193 7.27 -2.00 -12.80
CA VAL A 193 7.89 -2.78 -11.71
C VAL A 193 8.76 -3.93 -12.18
N HIS A 194 8.49 -4.50 -13.37
CA HIS A 194 9.14 -5.74 -13.80
C HIS A 194 10.66 -5.58 -13.95
N GLN A 195 11.12 -4.51 -14.59
CA GLN A 195 12.55 -4.27 -14.79
C GLN A 195 13.31 -4.08 -13.46
N PRO A 196 12.85 -3.22 -12.51
CA PRO A 196 13.42 -3.14 -11.17
C PRO A 196 13.46 -4.48 -10.43
N LEU A 197 12.44 -5.33 -10.56
CA LEU A 197 12.42 -6.65 -9.95
C LEU A 197 13.51 -7.56 -10.54
N ILE A 198 13.68 -7.57 -11.85
CA ILE A 198 14.75 -8.33 -12.53
C ILE A 198 16.13 -7.88 -12.03
N GLU A 199 16.34 -6.57 -11.87
CA GLU A 199 17.64 -5.99 -11.53
C GLU A 199 18.00 -6.09 -10.05
N ARG A 200 17.02 -5.92 -9.15
CA ARG A 200 17.26 -5.73 -7.71
C ARG A 200 16.90 -6.94 -6.84
N VAL A 201 16.16 -7.92 -7.36
CA VAL A 201 15.79 -9.14 -6.62
C VAL A 201 16.74 -10.27 -7.01
N THR A 202 17.20 -11.04 -6.02
CA THR A 202 18.20 -12.12 -6.24
C THR A 202 17.73 -13.19 -7.23
N TYR A 203 16.44 -13.52 -7.21
CA TYR A 203 15.78 -14.43 -8.16
C TYR A 203 15.04 -13.69 -9.28
N GLY A 204 15.34 -12.40 -9.49
CA GLY A 204 14.62 -11.50 -10.37
C GLY A 204 14.50 -11.97 -11.81
N LYS A 205 15.55 -12.61 -12.35
CA LYS A 205 15.58 -13.15 -13.72
C LYS A 205 14.58 -14.27 -13.97
N GLN A 206 14.06 -14.90 -12.92
CA GLN A 206 13.06 -15.97 -13.00
C GLN A 206 11.63 -15.43 -12.93
N ILE A 207 11.46 -14.12 -12.67
CA ILE A 207 10.14 -13.53 -12.44
C ILE A 207 9.39 -13.34 -13.76
N VAL A 208 8.21 -13.94 -13.84
CA VAL A 208 7.28 -13.83 -14.97
C VAL A 208 6.17 -12.84 -14.63
N LYS A 209 6.00 -11.82 -15.48
CA LYS A 209 4.86 -10.90 -15.43
C LYS A 209 3.68 -11.48 -16.19
N HIS A 210 2.50 -11.44 -15.57
CA HIS A 210 1.20 -11.66 -16.20
C HIS A 210 0.41 -10.36 -16.22
N GLU A 211 -0.28 -10.10 -17.33
CA GLU A 211 -1.07 -8.89 -17.51
C GLU A 211 -2.45 -9.02 -16.87
N CYS A 212 -2.90 -7.97 -16.18
CA CYS A 212 -4.24 -7.90 -15.62
C CYS A 212 -5.30 -7.88 -16.74
N SER A 213 -6.25 -8.81 -16.71
CA SER A 213 -7.30 -8.94 -17.73
C SER A 213 -8.09 -7.65 -17.93
N ASN A 214 -8.39 -6.92 -16.85
CA ASN A 214 -9.10 -5.64 -16.92
C ASN A 214 -8.32 -4.60 -17.74
N HIS A 215 -6.99 -4.58 -17.60
CA HIS A 215 -6.12 -3.67 -18.33
C HIS A 215 -5.95 -4.09 -19.78
N VAL A 216 -5.85 -5.39 -20.06
CA VAL A 216 -5.88 -5.92 -21.43
C VAL A 216 -7.16 -5.48 -22.14
N THR A 217 -8.33 -5.67 -21.54
CA THR A 217 -9.62 -5.26 -22.13
C THR A 217 -9.71 -3.75 -22.33
N LYS A 218 -9.28 -2.96 -21.33
CA LYS A 218 -9.29 -1.49 -21.41
C LYS A 218 -8.38 -0.98 -22.52
N ASN A 219 -7.17 -1.52 -22.64
CA ASN A 219 -6.21 -1.12 -23.67
C ASN A 219 -6.72 -1.49 -25.06
N PHE A 220 -7.17 -2.73 -25.24
CA PHE A 220 -7.76 -3.18 -26.50
C PHE A 220 -8.97 -2.32 -26.91
N THR A 221 -9.83 -1.99 -25.96
CA THR A 221 -10.98 -1.10 -26.21
C THR A 221 -10.53 0.31 -26.60
N GLY A 222 -9.51 0.85 -25.93
CA GLY A 222 -8.91 2.15 -26.26
C GLY A 222 -8.33 2.21 -27.67
N ASP A 223 -7.66 1.14 -28.10
CA ASP A 223 -7.11 1.00 -29.44
C ASP A 223 -8.22 0.95 -30.50
N LEU A 224 -9.28 0.18 -30.26
CA LEU A 224 -10.45 0.12 -31.13
C LEU A 224 -11.12 1.50 -31.30
N TYR A 225 -11.30 2.25 -30.21
CA TYR A 225 -11.85 3.61 -30.27
C TYR A 225 -10.94 4.57 -31.05
N SER A 226 -9.63 4.45 -30.89
CA SER A 226 -8.64 5.27 -31.60
C SER A 226 -8.68 4.99 -33.10
N LEU A 227 -8.77 3.71 -33.49
CA LEU A 227 -8.94 3.29 -34.88
C LEU A 227 -10.25 3.83 -35.49
N ALA A 228 -11.37 3.73 -34.76
CA ALA A 228 -12.66 4.24 -35.22
C ALA A 228 -12.65 5.76 -35.45
N LYS A 229 -12.00 6.53 -34.56
CA LYS A 229 -11.84 7.98 -34.71
C LYS A 229 -10.99 8.33 -35.94
N ASN A 230 -9.90 7.60 -36.17
CA ASN A 230 -9.00 7.86 -37.29
C ASN A 230 -9.64 7.51 -38.65
N LYS A 231 -10.53 6.51 -38.70
CA LYS A 231 -11.27 6.16 -39.93
C LYS A 231 -12.18 7.29 -40.43
N ASN A 232 -12.77 8.07 -39.53
CA ASN A 232 -13.63 9.22 -39.86
C ASN A 232 -12.85 10.44 -40.40
N GLN A 233 -11.51 10.45 -40.28
CA GLN A 233 -10.66 11.51 -40.85
C GLN A 233 -10.22 11.17 -42.29
N LEU A 234 -10.10 9.88 -42.63
CA LEU A 234 -9.71 9.40 -43.95
C LEU A 234 -10.87 9.38 -44.96
N SER A 235 -12.13 9.40 -44.51
CA SER A 235 -13.31 9.46 -45.40
C SER A 235 -13.71 10.89 -45.80
N LYS A 236 -12.90 11.90 -45.48
CA LYS A 236 -13.13 13.31 -45.79
C LYS A 236 -12.09 13.92 -46.74
N SER A 237 -11.20 13.11 -47.31
CA SER A 237 -10.26 13.49 -48.37
C SER A 237 -10.74 13.02 -49.73
#